data_AF-A0A833G4T1-F1
#
_entry.id   AF-A0A833G4T1-F1
#
_cell.length_a   1.000
_cell.length_b   1.000
_cell.length_c   1.000
_cell.angle_alpha   90.00
_cell.angle_beta   90.00
_cell.angle_gamma   90.00
#
_symmetry.space_group_name_H-M   'P 1'
#
loop_
_entity.id
_entity.type
_entity.pdbx_description
1 polymer ?
#
loop_
_entity_poly.entity_id
_entity_poly.type
_entity_poly.pdbx_seq_one_letter_code
_entity_poly.pdbx_strand_id
1 'polypeptide(L)'
;MISRRELAGMIGMGTAAAAVAAASGTSARAQSAEQSTFDRVMSTKKIRVGGVATGTPWWWKDQASGQWGGQFWDMASALAADIDGDLEVVETTWGNAVLDLQANKIDLMFGLNPTPKRALAIDFSGPVYDSALVVIARPDFEVTTWAALNDPDVKIAVDVGSAHD
;
A
#
# COMPACT_ATOMS: atom_id res chain seq x y z
N MET A 1 -27.06 14.27 -19.38
CA MET A 1 -26.29 14.18 -20.64
C MET A 1 -26.63 15.41 -21.48
N ILE A 2 -25.75 16.40 -21.48
CA ILE A 2 -25.92 17.64 -22.26
C ILE A 2 -25.32 17.39 -23.65
N SER A 3 -26.10 17.64 -24.71
CA SER A 3 -25.77 17.24 -26.08
C SER A 3 -24.90 18.30 -26.78
N ARG A 4 -24.04 17.84 -27.70
CA ARG A 4 -23.05 18.63 -28.46
C ARG A 4 -23.62 19.78 -29.31
N ARG A 5 -24.94 20.01 -29.33
CA ARG A 5 -25.59 21.09 -30.09
C ARG A 5 -25.70 22.42 -29.33
N GLU A 6 -25.38 22.46 -28.04
CA GLU A 6 -25.41 23.69 -27.24
C GLU A 6 -24.09 24.49 -27.27
N LEU A 7 -23.03 23.94 -27.89
CA LEU A 7 -21.69 24.56 -27.92
C LEU A 7 -21.42 25.45 -29.16
N ALA A 8 -22.39 25.66 -30.05
CA ALA A 8 -22.19 26.39 -31.31
C ALA A 8 -22.95 27.73 -31.41
N GLY A 9 -23.51 28.24 -30.30
CA GLY A 9 -24.42 29.40 -30.31
C GLY A 9 -23.88 30.73 -29.78
N MET A 10 -22.65 30.83 -29.29
CA MET A 10 -22.16 32.05 -28.62
C MET A 10 -20.86 32.62 -29.20
N ILE A 11 -20.81 32.74 -30.53
CA ILE A 11 -19.89 33.66 -31.20
C ILE A 11 -20.75 34.68 -31.93
N GLY A 12 -20.95 35.84 -31.29
CA GLY A 12 -21.70 36.98 -31.84
C GLY A 12 -21.15 38.28 -31.28
N MET A 13 -20.63 39.11 -32.19
CA MET A 13 -19.80 40.30 -31.99
C MET A 13 -20.45 41.45 -31.21
N GLY A 14 -19.64 42.16 -30.41
CA GLY A 14 -19.92 43.50 -29.88
C GLY A 14 -18.61 44.25 -29.61
N THR A 15 -18.50 45.45 -30.17
CA THR A 15 -17.30 46.24 -30.48
C THR A 15 -16.55 46.91 -29.31
N ALA A 16 -15.21 46.91 -29.42
CA ALA A 16 -14.25 47.99 -29.12
C ALA A 16 -14.36 48.82 -27.81
N ALA A 17 -13.47 48.54 -26.86
CA ALA A 17 -12.82 49.56 -26.03
C ALA A 17 -11.40 49.11 -25.67
N ALA A 18 -10.40 49.81 -26.20
CA ALA A 18 -9.01 49.65 -25.83
C ALA A 18 -8.79 50.22 -24.42
N ALA A 19 -8.50 49.35 -23.46
CA ALA A 19 -7.94 49.73 -22.17
C ALA A 19 -6.72 48.83 -21.90
N VAL A 20 -5.54 49.38 -22.16
CA VAL A 20 -4.26 48.89 -21.65
C VAL A 20 -4.30 49.07 -20.13
N ALA A 21 -4.44 47.99 -19.37
CA ALA A 21 -4.19 48.00 -17.93
C ALA A 21 -3.84 46.59 -17.43
N ALA A 22 -2.56 46.42 -17.14
CA ALA A 22 -1.96 45.42 -16.27
C ALA A 22 -2.30 43.95 -16.59
N ALA A 23 -1.36 43.31 -17.29
CA ALA A 23 -1.04 41.92 -17.01
C ALA A 23 -0.67 41.81 -15.52
N SER A 24 -1.68 41.63 -14.68
CA SER A 24 -1.52 41.11 -13.34
C SER A 24 -0.91 39.74 -13.52
N GLY A 25 0.41 39.66 -13.37
CA GLY A 25 1.14 38.43 -13.20
C GLY A 25 0.61 37.75 -11.96
N THR A 26 -0.50 37.04 -12.10
CA THR A 26 -0.86 35.95 -11.21
C THR A 26 0.24 34.94 -11.45
N SER A 27 1.31 35.04 -10.66
CA SER A 27 2.33 34.02 -10.59
C SER A 27 1.58 32.70 -10.46
N ALA A 28 1.62 31.89 -11.51
CA ALA A 28 1.14 30.53 -11.46
C ALA A 28 1.94 29.89 -10.33
N ARG A 29 1.34 29.83 -9.14
CA ARG A 29 1.92 29.14 -8.00
C ARG A 29 1.92 27.70 -8.46
N ALA A 30 3.09 27.22 -8.90
CA ALA A 30 3.28 25.82 -9.19
C ALA A 30 2.67 25.09 -8.00
N GLN A 31 1.60 24.34 -8.26
CA GLN A 31 0.97 23.49 -7.26
C GLN A 31 2.13 22.68 -6.69
N SER A 32 2.48 22.94 -5.43
CA SER A 32 3.60 22.29 -4.76
C SER A 32 3.41 20.80 -5.02
N ALA A 33 4.37 20.18 -5.70
CA ALA A 33 4.36 18.74 -5.91
C ALA A 33 4.05 18.11 -4.54
N GLU A 34 3.06 17.22 -4.49
CA GLU A 34 2.75 16.52 -3.24
C GLU A 34 4.06 15.95 -2.69
N GLN A 35 4.35 16.27 -1.43
CA GLN A 35 5.57 15.81 -0.78
C GLN A 35 5.63 14.29 -0.89
N SER A 36 6.70 13.76 -1.47
CA SER A 36 6.83 12.31 -1.62
C SER A 36 6.87 11.63 -0.25
N THR A 37 6.49 10.36 -0.18
CA THR A 37 6.61 9.56 1.05
C THR A 37 8.04 9.61 1.59
N PHE A 38 9.04 9.53 0.71
CA PHE A 38 10.44 9.62 1.09
C PHE A 38 10.77 10.97 1.73
N ASP A 39 10.42 12.09 1.10
CA ASP A 39 10.68 13.43 1.65
C ASP A 39 9.97 13.63 2.99
N ARG A 40 8.74 13.11 3.14
CA ARG A 40 8.00 13.17 4.40
C ARG A 40 8.69 12.35 5.49
N VAL A 41 9.09 11.12 5.21
CA VAL A 41 9.79 10.26 6.18
C VAL A 41 11.13 10.88 6.57
N MET A 42 11.93 11.35 5.61
CA MET A 42 13.25 11.95 5.90
C MET A 42 13.15 13.25 6.68
N SER A 43 12.13 14.08 6.40
CA SER A 43 11.91 15.34 7.12
C SER A 43 11.37 15.13 8.54
N THR A 44 10.48 14.15 8.72
CA THR A 44 9.85 13.87 10.02
C THR A 44 10.62 12.89 10.88
N LYS A 45 11.52 12.10 10.29
CA LYS A 45 12.18 10.94 10.89
C LYS A 45 11.18 9.94 11.48
N LYS A 46 10.00 9.80 10.86
CA LYS A 46 8.94 8.87 11.28
C LYS A 46 8.45 8.05 10.11
N ILE A 47 8.56 6.73 10.23
CA ILE A 47 8.13 5.76 9.24
C ILE A 47 6.98 4.91 9.79
N ARG A 48 5.86 4.87 9.05
CA ARG A 48 4.67 4.12 9.41
C ARG A 48 4.65 2.81 8.63
N VAL A 49 4.76 1.69 9.32
CA VAL A 49 4.78 0.36 8.72
C VAL A 49 3.49 -0.38 9.04
N GLY A 50 2.87 -0.98 8.02
CA GLY A 50 1.72 -1.87 8.22
C GLY A 50 2.13 -3.17 8.91
N GLY A 51 1.48 -3.51 10.02
CA GLY A 51 1.68 -4.76 10.75
C GLY A 51 0.38 -5.55 10.93
N VAL A 52 0.44 -6.88 10.76
CA VAL A 52 -0.71 -7.78 10.95
C VAL A 52 -0.59 -8.48 12.30
N ALA A 53 -1.43 -8.12 13.27
CA ALA A 53 -1.28 -8.55 14.67
C ALA A 53 -1.28 -10.09 14.86
N THR A 54 -1.98 -10.82 13.98
CA THR A 54 -2.10 -12.28 13.99
C THR A 54 -1.21 -12.98 12.94
N GLY A 55 -0.22 -12.28 12.39
CA GLY A 55 0.61 -12.73 11.26
C GLY A 55 1.82 -13.58 11.63
N THR A 56 1.80 -14.32 12.74
CA THR A 56 2.92 -15.13 13.23
C THR A 56 3.37 -16.12 12.15
N PRO A 57 4.69 -16.33 11.91
CA PRO A 57 5.84 -15.81 12.66
C PRO A 57 6.34 -14.42 12.23
N TRP A 58 5.70 -13.82 11.23
CA TRP A 58 6.21 -12.62 10.57
C TRP A 58 5.94 -11.35 11.34
N TRP A 59 4.69 -11.20 11.75
CA TRP A 59 4.21 -10.13 12.62
C TRP A 59 3.43 -10.77 13.76
N TRP A 60 3.71 -10.37 14.98
CA TRP A 60 2.82 -10.66 16.10
C TRP A 60 2.75 -9.44 16.98
N LYS A 61 1.62 -9.31 17.68
CA LYS A 61 1.41 -8.28 18.69
C LYS A 61 0.98 -8.93 19.99
N ASP A 62 1.75 -8.73 21.04
CA ASP A 62 1.33 -9.09 22.38
C ASP A 62 0.19 -8.17 22.81
N GLN A 63 -0.99 -8.73 23.06
CA GLN A 63 -2.18 -7.92 23.36
C GLN A 63 -2.12 -7.23 24.72
N ALA A 64 -1.35 -7.77 25.66
CA ALA A 64 -1.24 -7.22 27.01
C ALA A 64 -0.32 -5.98 27.06
N SER A 65 0.84 -6.06 26.42
CA SER A 65 1.86 -5.01 26.39
C SER A 65 1.78 -4.11 25.16
N GLY A 66 1.10 -4.55 24.10
CA GLY A 66 1.10 -3.88 22.79
C GLY A 66 2.40 -4.03 22.01
N GLN A 67 3.36 -4.81 22.51
CA GLN A 67 4.64 -5.02 21.86
C GLN A 67 4.49 -5.79 20.55
N TRP A 68 5.15 -5.31 19.52
CA TRP A 68 5.27 -5.99 18.24
C TRP A 68 6.54 -6.84 18.20
N GLY A 69 6.49 -7.91 17.43
CA GLY A 69 7.66 -8.71 17.09
C GLY A 69 7.46 -9.56 15.84
N GLY A 70 8.46 -10.40 15.56
CA GLY A 70 8.50 -11.26 14.39
C GLY A 70 9.46 -10.74 13.33
N GLN A 71 9.69 -11.55 12.29
CA GLN A 71 10.74 -11.25 11.31
C GLN A 71 10.53 -9.92 10.57
N PHE A 72 9.30 -9.55 10.23
CA PHE A 72 9.03 -8.28 9.55
C PHE A 72 9.09 -7.08 10.50
N TRP A 73 8.86 -7.30 11.80
CA TRP A 73 9.14 -6.28 12.81
C TRP A 73 10.64 -6.01 12.95
N ASP A 74 11.48 -7.07 12.94
CA ASP A 74 12.93 -6.91 12.97
C ASP A 74 13.43 -6.11 11.75
N MET A 75 12.93 -6.44 10.56
CA MET A 75 13.26 -5.73 9.32
C MET A 75 12.82 -4.26 9.36
N ALA A 76 11.60 -3.98 9.83
CA ALA A 76 11.10 -2.62 9.96
C ALA A 76 11.89 -1.81 10.98
N SER A 77 12.26 -2.43 12.10
CA SER A 77 13.04 -1.79 13.16
C SER A 77 14.45 -1.47 12.69
N ALA A 78 15.09 -2.38 11.96
CA ALA A 78 16.39 -2.14 11.33
C ALA A 78 16.33 -1.00 10.30
N LEU A 79 15.30 -0.97 9.44
CA LEU A 79 15.12 0.11 8.47
C LEU A 79 14.93 1.47 9.14
N ALA A 80 14.16 1.55 10.24
CA ALA A 80 13.99 2.78 11.00
C ALA A 80 15.31 3.25 11.63
N ALA A 81 16.10 2.32 12.16
CA ALA A 81 17.42 2.61 12.72
C ALA A 81 18.39 3.14 11.65
N ASP A 82 18.42 2.54 10.46
CA ASP A 82 19.30 2.96 9.33
C ASP A 82 19.04 4.40 8.86
N ILE A 83 17.82 4.91 9.08
CA ILE A 83 17.43 6.27 8.71
C ILE A 83 17.46 7.25 9.90
N ASP A 84 17.99 6.83 11.05
CA ASP A 84 17.97 7.57 12.32
C ASP A 84 16.54 8.07 12.66
N GLY A 85 15.55 7.19 12.54
CA GLY A 85 14.14 7.53 12.71
C GLY A 85 13.36 6.60 13.63
N ASP A 86 12.12 7.02 13.93
CA ASP A 86 11.18 6.28 14.74
C ASP A 86 10.28 5.39 13.88
N LEU A 87 10.11 4.14 14.31
CA LEU A 87 9.15 3.20 13.75
C LEU A 87 7.78 3.35 14.41
N GLU A 88 6.75 3.64 13.61
CA GLU A 88 5.35 3.52 13.99
C GLU A 88 4.73 2.30 13.31
N VAL A 89 4.32 1.28 14.08
CA VAL A 89 3.59 0.15 13.50
C VAL A 89 2.10 0.43 13.54
N VAL A 90 1.50 0.51 12.36
CA VAL A 90 0.06 0.71 12.19
C VAL A 90 -0.58 -0.64 11.93
N GLU A 91 -1.52 -1.02 12.81
CA GLU A 91 -2.23 -2.29 12.69
C GLU A 91 -3.13 -2.31 11.44
N THR A 92 -3.02 -3.38 10.67
CA THR A 92 -3.77 -3.61 9.42
C THR A 92 -4.04 -5.10 9.21
N THR A 93 -4.60 -5.46 8.05
CA THR A 93 -4.78 -6.84 7.58
C THR A 93 -4.11 -7.03 6.23
N TRP A 94 -3.84 -8.28 5.83
CA TRP A 94 -3.29 -8.58 4.50
C TRP A 94 -4.16 -8.04 3.36
N GLY A 95 -5.48 -8.10 3.51
CA GLY A 95 -6.44 -7.61 2.52
C GLY A 95 -6.54 -6.07 2.49
N ASN A 96 -6.37 -5.39 3.62
CA ASN A 96 -6.53 -3.93 3.70
C ASN A 96 -5.25 -3.15 3.41
N ALA A 97 -4.09 -3.77 3.48
CA ALA A 97 -2.80 -3.08 3.38
C ALA A 97 -2.63 -2.22 2.10
N VAL A 98 -3.14 -2.70 0.96
CA VAL A 98 -3.10 -1.94 -0.31
C VAL A 98 -3.91 -0.65 -0.19
N LEU A 99 -5.09 -0.72 0.43
CA LEU A 99 -5.95 0.46 0.66
C LEU A 99 -5.32 1.39 1.70
N ASP A 100 -4.70 0.85 2.74
CA ASP A 100 -4.01 1.65 3.76
C ASP A 100 -2.81 2.42 3.17
N LEU A 101 -2.09 1.84 2.20
CA LEU A 101 -1.05 2.53 1.43
C LEU A 101 -1.66 3.66 0.58
N GLN A 102 -2.71 3.37 -0.18
CA GLN A 102 -3.37 4.35 -1.05
C GLN A 102 -4.03 5.49 -0.27
N ALA A 103 -4.54 5.21 0.92
CA ALA A 103 -5.11 6.20 1.84
C ALA A 103 -4.04 6.97 2.63
N ASN A 104 -2.74 6.74 2.36
CA ASN A 104 -1.62 7.37 3.06
C ASN A 104 -1.66 7.15 4.58
N LYS A 105 -2.19 5.99 5.02
CA LYS A 105 -2.23 5.59 6.44
C LYS A 105 -0.92 4.93 6.86
N ILE A 106 -0.32 4.16 5.94
CA ILE A 106 1.01 3.53 6.09
C ILE A 106 1.92 3.96 4.95
N ASP A 107 3.23 3.91 5.18
CA ASP A 107 4.25 4.29 4.20
C ASP A 107 4.81 3.08 3.43
N LEU A 108 4.89 1.94 4.12
CA LEU A 108 5.34 0.68 3.56
C LEU A 108 4.78 -0.50 4.35
N MET A 109 4.90 -1.70 3.76
CA MET A 109 4.60 -2.95 4.44
C MET A 109 5.54 -4.04 3.96
N PHE A 110 6.03 -4.85 4.89
CA PHE A 110 6.74 -6.10 4.58
C PHE A 110 5.76 -7.27 4.49
N GLY A 111 6.01 -8.19 3.56
CA GLY A 111 5.24 -9.44 3.44
C GLY A 111 4.12 -9.43 2.39
N LEU A 112 3.94 -8.35 1.63
CA LEU A 112 2.99 -8.37 0.50
C LEU A 112 3.64 -8.99 -0.73
N ASN A 113 3.09 -10.12 -1.21
CA ASN A 113 3.51 -10.70 -2.48
C ASN A 113 3.20 -9.74 -3.65
N PRO A 114 4.14 -9.54 -4.59
CA PRO A 114 3.99 -8.67 -5.75
C PRO A 114 3.14 -9.33 -6.85
N THR A 115 1.84 -9.52 -6.59
CA THR A 115 0.93 -10.04 -7.61
C THR A 115 0.62 -8.95 -8.66
N PRO A 116 0.33 -9.30 -9.92
CA PRO A 116 0.00 -8.31 -10.95
C PRO A 116 -1.14 -7.38 -10.55
N LYS A 117 -2.17 -7.90 -9.86
CA LYS A 117 -3.29 -7.10 -9.34
C LYS A 117 -2.83 -6.02 -8.35
N ARG A 118 -1.88 -6.34 -7.46
CA ARG A 118 -1.33 -5.38 -6.49
C ARG A 118 -0.38 -4.39 -7.15
N ALA A 119 0.44 -4.84 -8.11
CA ALA A 119 1.39 -3.99 -8.84
C ALA A 119 0.70 -2.93 -9.72
N LEU A 120 -0.59 -3.10 -10.04
CA LEU A 120 -1.41 -2.06 -10.67
C LEU A 120 -1.87 -0.98 -9.70
N ALA A 121 -1.76 -1.20 -8.38
CA ALA A 121 -2.33 -0.36 -7.33
C ALA A 121 -1.29 0.29 -6.43
N ILE A 122 -0.13 -0.35 -6.23
CA ILE A 122 0.99 0.08 -5.40
C ILE A 122 2.32 -0.35 -6.02
N ASP A 123 3.39 0.34 -5.64
CA ASP A 123 4.76 -0.02 -6.02
C ASP A 123 5.36 -1.07 -5.07
N PHE A 124 6.29 -1.87 -5.59
CA PHE A 124 7.08 -2.83 -4.83
C PHE A 124 8.57 -2.50 -4.95
N SER A 125 9.31 -2.74 -3.87
CA SER A 125 10.77 -2.80 -3.95
C SER A 125 11.24 -4.09 -4.64
N GLY A 126 12.55 -4.28 -4.77
CA GLY A 126 13.09 -5.60 -5.10
C GLY A 126 12.72 -6.65 -4.03
N PRO A 127 12.87 -7.95 -4.32
CA PRO A 127 12.61 -8.99 -3.32
C PRO A 127 13.57 -8.81 -2.14
N VAL A 128 13.01 -8.70 -0.93
CA VAL A 128 13.77 -8.56 0.33
C VAL A 128 13.84 -9.87 1.12
N TYR A 129 12.98 -10.83 0.79
CA TYR A 129 13.01 -12.20 1.29
C TYR A 129 12.28 -13.12 0.31
N ASP A 130 12.66 -14.39 0.29
CA ASP A 130 11.93 -15.45 -0.42
C ASP A 130 11.17 -16.33 0.58
N SER A 131 9.96 -16.72 0.21
CA SER A 131 9.14 -17.65 0.99
C SER A 131 8.51 -18.67 0.06
N ALA A 132 8.57 -19.94 0.47
CA ALA A 132 7.92 -21.03 -0.23
C ALA A 132 6.44 -21.11 0.17
N LEU A 133 5.56 -21.31 -0.80
CA LEU A 133 4.20 -21.79 -0.52
C LEU A 133 4.30 -23.22 0.00
N VAL A 134 3.82 -23.44 1.22
CA VAL A 134 3.79 -24.74 1.88
C VAL A 134 2.38 -25.06 2.35
N VAL A 135 2.10 -26.35 2.52
CA VAL A 135 0.89 -26.83 3.19
C VAL A 135 1.29 -27.34 4.55
N ILE A 136 0.59 -26.87 5.58
CA ILE A 136 0.70 -27.40 6.93
C ILE A 136 -0.54 -28.26 7.16
N ALA A 137 -0.32 -29.53 7.48
CA ALA A 137 -1.38 -30.49 7.73
C ALA A 137 -1.13 -31.27 9.02
N ARG A 138 -2.16 -31.99 9.48
CA ARG A 138 -2.01 -32.92 10.60
C ARG A 138 -1.02 -34.03 10.24
N PRO A 139 -0.31 -34.62 11.21
CA PRO A 139 0.67 -35.68 10.95
C PRO A 139 0.11 -36.90 10.20
N ASP A 140 -1.19 -37.18 10.34
CA ASP A 140 -1.88 -38.30 9.70
C ASP A 140 -2.44 -37.98 8.30
N PHE A 141 -2.33 -36.72 7.86
CA PHE A 141 -2.75 -36.29 6.53
C PHE A 141 -1.53 -36.25 5.59
N GLU A 142 -1.20 -37.41 5.04
CA GLU A 142 -0.06 -37.54 4.13
C GLU A 142 -0.43 -37.13 2.71
N VAL A 143 0.13 -35.98 2.27
CA VAL A 143 0.04 -35.52 0.88
C VAL A 143 1.44 -35.20 0.38
N THR A 144 1.87 -35.92 -0.65
CA THR A 144 3.23 -35.79 -1.22
C THR A 144 3.28 -35.03 -2.53
N THR A 145 2.12 -34.67 -3.11
CA THR A 145 2.03 -33.90 -4.36
C THR A 145 0.92 -32.85 -4.28
N TRP A 146 1.10 -31.72 -4.96
CA TRP A 146 0.07 -30.68 -5.07
C TRP A 146 -1.23 -31.20 -5.68
N ALA A 147 -1.14 -32.11 -6.66
CA ALA A 147 -2.31 -32.66 -7.35
C ALA A 147 -3.22 -33.47 -6.41
N ALA A 148 -2.66 -34.10 -5.37
CA ALA A 148 -3.43 -34.85 -4.38
C ALA A 148 -4.30 -33.94 -3.49
N LEU A 149 -4.08 -32.62 -3.49
CA LEU A 149 -4.96 -31.66 -2.80
C LEU A 149 -6.22 -31.31 -3.60
N ASN A 150 -6.31 -31.70 -4.88
CA ASN A 150 -7.46 -31.42 -5.75
C ASN A 150 -8.64 -32.38 -5.52
N ASP A 151 -8.67 -33.09 -4.39
CA ASP A 151 -9.75 -33.97 -4.01
C ASP A 151 -10.94 -33.15 -3.44
N PRO A 152 -12.19 -33.36 -3.91
CA PRO A 152 -13.35 -32.61 -3.43
C PRO A 152 -13.62 -32.75 -1.92
N ASP A 153 -13.14 -33.82 -1.29
CA ASP A 153 -13.27 -34.06 0.15
C ASP A 153 -12.18 -33.33 0.96
N VAL A 154 -11.11 -32.88 0.32
CA VAL A 154 -10.07 -32.07 0.96
C VAL A 154 -10.54 -30.62 1.11
N LYS A 155 -10.43 -30.09 2.33
CA LYS A 155 -10.74 -28.70 2.65
C LYS A 155 -9.43 -27.95 2.94
N ILE A 156 -9.19 -26.90 2.18
CA ILE A 156 -8.01 -26.03 2.30
C ILE A 156 -8.45 -24.73 2.96
N ALA A 157 -7.74 -24.32 4.00
CA ALA A 157 -7.89 -23.02 4.62
C ALA A 157 -6.66 -22.17 4.29
N VAL A 158 -6.90 -20.87 4.07
CA VAL A 158 -5.86 -19.88 3.79
C VAL A 158 -6.13 -18.62 4.60
N ASP A 159 -5.10 -17.81 4.78
CA ASP A 159 -5.24 -16.50 5.40
C ASP A 159 -6.06 -15.57 4.49
N VAL A 160 -7.15 -15.03 5.02
CA VAL A 160 -8.03 -14.13 4.28
C VAL A 160 -7.27 -12.88 3.80
N GLY A 161 -7.38 -12.56 2.52
CA GLY A 161 -6.70 -11.43 1.90
C GLY A 161 -5.19 -11.65 1.64
N SER A 162 -4.68 -12.86 1.91
CA SER A 162 -3.33 -13.26 1.49
C SER A 162 -3.26 -13.41 -0.04
N ALA A 163 -2.08 -13.74 -0.57
CA ALA A 163 -1.95 -14.07 -1.98
C ALA A 163 -2.45 -15.49 -2.33
N HIS A 164 -2.87 -16.27 -1.33
CA HIS A 164 -3.35 -17.65 -1.48
C HIS A 164 -4.87 -17.77 -1.42
N ASP A 165 -5.55 -16.67 -1.07
CA ASP A 165 -7.01 -16.48 -1.11
C ASP A 165 -7.48 -16.18 -2.55
#